data_AF-A0A1V5WRX8-F1
#
_entry.id   AF-A0A1V5WRX8-F1
#
_cell.length_a   1.000
_cell.length_b   1.000
_cell.length_c   1.000
_cell.angle_alpha   90.00
_cell.angle_beta   90.00
_cell.angle_gamma   90.00
#
_symmetry.space_group_name_H-M   'P 1'
#
loop_
_entity.id
_entity.type
_entity.pdbx_description
1 polymer ?
#
loop_
_entity_poly.entity_id
_entity_poly.type
_entity_poly.pdbx_seq_one_letter_code
_entity_poly.pdbx_strand_id
1 'polypeptide(L)'
;MVRPLKPRRLFFDPQATYFKPRAIPLSSLEEVSLTMEEVEALRLCDYGGMNQKEASGEMGISQSTIQRILVLARKKVVEAIVEGKAIRIEKK
;
A
#
# COMPACT_ATOMS: atom_id res chain seq x y z
N MET A 1 1.42 6.97 -25.06
CA MET A 1 2.63 6.66 -24.25
C MET A 1 2.25 6.70 -22.77
N VAL A 2 2.66 5.70 -21.98
CA VAL A 2 2.49 5.72 -20.53
C VAL A 2 3.41 6.81 -19.99
N ARG A 3 2.85 7.80 -19.27
CA ARG A 3 3.65 8.87 -18.67
C ARG A 3 4.64 8.24 -17.68
N PRO A 4 5.95 8.52 -17.77
CA PRO A 4 6.92 8.02 -16.81
C PRO A 4 6.48 8.38 -15.39
N LEU A 5 6.48 7.39 -14.50
CA LEU A 5 6.17 7.62 -13.09
C LEU A 5 7.30 8.49 -12.52
N LYS A 6 6.94 9.64 -11.94
CA LYS A 6 7.92 10.44 -11.20
C LYS A 6 8.45 9.61 -10.04
N PRO A 7 9.77 9.63 -9.76
CA PRO A 7 10.33 8.99 -8.58
C PRO A 7 9.66 9.57 -7.33
N ARG A 8 9.27 8.70 -6.41
CA ARG A 8 8.56 9.04 -5.18
C ARG A 8 9.45 8.73 -3.99
N ARG A 9 9.30 9.47 -2.91
CA ARG A 9 10.03 9.22 -1.67
C ARG A 9 9.29 8.15 -0.87
N LEU A 10 10.03 7.12 -0.46
CA LEU A 10 9.57 6.03 0.39
C LEU A 10 10.48 6.01 1.61
N PHE A 11 9.91 6.19 2.81
CA PHE A 11 10.70 6.19 4.04
C PHE A 11 10.53 4.92 4.86
N PHE A 12 9.47 4.15 4.60
CA PHE A 12 9.22 2.89 5.29
C PHE A 12 9.94 1.71 4.63
N ASP A 13 10.64 0.93 5.45
CA ASP A 13 11.14 -0.40 5.08
C ASP A 13 10.52 -1.47 5.99
N PRO A 14 9.56 -2.28 5.48
CA PRO A 14 8.90 -3.29 6.29
C PRO A 14 9.83 -4.46 6.59
N GLN A 15 9.88 -4.83 7.89
CA GLN A 15 10.53 -6.06 8.37
C GLN A 15 9.80 -7.32 7.89
N ALA A 16 8.46 -7.25 7.82
CA ALA A 16 7.60 -8.33 7.32
C ALA A 16 6.94 -7.90 6.01
N THR A 17 7.12 -8.69 4.96
CA THR A 17 6.52 -8.45 3.63
C THR A 17 5.32 -9.32 3.34
N TYR A 18 4.92 -10.18 4.28
CA TYR A 18 3.79 -11.09 4.11
C TYR A 18 2.93 -11.13 5.36
N PHE A 19 1.62 -10.95 5.16
CA PHE A 19 0.59 -11.04 6.18
C PHE A 19 -0.47 -12.02 5.69
N LYS A 20 -0.95 -12.92 6.55
CA LYS A 20 -1.95 -13.92 6.15
C LYS A 20 -2.82 -14.34 7.32
N PRO A 21 -4.04 -14.84 7.06
CA PRO A 21 -4.86 -15.47 8.08
C PRO A 21 -4.12 -16.61 8.78
N ARG A 22 -4.39 -16.75 10.08
CA ARG A 22 -3.79 -17.80 10.90
C ARG A 22 -4.34 -19.17 10.50
N ALA A 23 -3.51 -20.20 10.64
CA ALA A 23 -3.84 -21.62 10.41
C ALA A 23 -4.13 -22.07 8.97
N ILE A 24 -4.03 -21.20 7.97
CA ILE A 24 -4.16 -21.57 6.55
C ILE A 24 -2.78 -21.53 5.87
N PRO A 25 -2.33 -22.59 5.17
CA PRO A 25 -1.09 -22.57 4.38
C PRO A 25 -1.10 -21.46 3.33
N LEU A 26 0.05 -20.82 3.07
CA LEU A 26 0.14 -19.77 2.06
C LEU A 26 -0.19 -20.31 0.65
N SER A 27 0.21 -21.55 0.35
CA SER A 27 -0.03 -22.22 -0.93
C SER A 27 -1.50 -22.44 -1.28
N SER A 28 -2.41 -22.32 -0.31
CA SER A 28 -3.85 -22.46 -0.49
C SER A 28 -4.60 -21.14 -0.38
N LEU A 29 -3.89 -20.01 -0.30
CA LEU A 29 -4.49 -18.68 -0.20
C LEU A 29 -4.32 -17.92 -1.50
N GLU A 30 -5.38 -17.22 -1.91
CA GLU A 30 -5.23 -16.11 -2.83
C GLU A 30 -4.47 -14.96 -2.13
N GLU A 31 -3.72 -14.18 -2.89
CA GLU A 31 -2.97 -13.03 -2.38
C GLU A 31 -3.35 -11.73 -3.11
N VAL A 32 -3.38 -10.63 -2.36
CA VAL A 32 -3.35 -9.29 -2.91
C VAL A 32 -1.95 -8.70 -2.73
N SER A 33 -1.47 -7.98 -3.74
CA SER A 33 -0.17 -7.32 -3.67
C SER A 33 -0.31 -5.82 -3.41
N LEU A 34 0.38 -5.34 -2.38
CA LEU A 34 0.58 -3.93 -2.09
C LEU A 34 1.97 -3.52 -2.55
N THR A 35 2.04 -2.43 -3.29
CA THR A 35 3.31 -1.79 -3.64
C THR A 35 3.85 -1.02 -2.44
N MET A 36 5.16 -0.77 -2.39
CA MET A 36 5.75 0.11 -1.37
C MET A 36 5.09 1.49 -1.31
N GLU A 37 4.63 2.02 -2.45
CA GLU A 37 3.93 3.32 -2.51
C GLU A 37 2.56 3.27 -1.82
N GLU A 38 1.84 2.17 -1.99
CA GLU A 38 0.55 1.95 -1.33
C GLU A 38 0.74 1.81 0.19
N VAL A 39 1.76 1.06 0.61
CA VAL A 39 2.07 0.90 2.03
C VAL A 39 2.50 2.22 2.67
N GLU A 40 3.35 3.00 1.99
CA GLU A 40 3.79 4.31 2.49
C GLU A 40 2.60 5.28 2.62
N ALA A 41 1.70 5.31 1.64
CA ALA A 41 0.51 6.14 1.70
C ALA A 41 -0.41 5.77 2.87
N LEU A 42 -0.66 4.46 3.08
CA LEU A 42 -1.41 3.98 4.25
C LEU A 42 -0.70 4.35 5.56
N ARG A 43 0.63 4.21 5.61
CA ARG A 43 1.43 4.58 6.79
C ARG A 43 1.29 6.06 7.13
N LEU A 44 1.40 6.95 6.15
CA LEU A 44 1.35 8.39 6.38
C LEU A 44 -0.05 8.87 6.74
N CYS A 45 -1.06 8.48 5.96
CA CYS A 45 -2.41 8.99 6.15
C CYS A 45 -3.23 8.19 7.17
N ASP A 46 -3.33 6.87 6.98
CA ASP A 46 -4.25 6.04 7.76
C ASP A 46 -3.68 5.66 9.14
N TYR A 47 -2.36 5.46 9.24
CA TYR A 47 -1.68 5.20 10.52
C TYR A 47 -1.13 6.48 11.17
N GLY A 48 -0.45 7.33 10.40
CA GLY A 48 0.22 8.54 10.88
C GLY A 48 -0.68 9.77 11.02
N GLY A 49 -1.93 9.71 10.54
CA GLY A 49 -2.93 10.78 10.68
C GLY A 49 -2.68 12.01 9.80
N MET A 50 -1.71 11.96 8.86
CA MET A 50 -1.45 13.08 7.96
C MET A 50 -2.59 13.27 6.97
N ASN A 51 -2.92 14.52 6.66
CA ASN A 51 -3.85 14.80 5.58
C ASN A 51 -3.20 14.54 4.21
N GLN A 52 -4.01 14.44 3.15
CA GLN A 52 -3.50 14.13 1.80
C GLN A 52 -2.50 15.18 1.27
N LYS A 53 -2.64 16.45 1.68
CA LYS A 53 -1.75 17.51 1.23
C LYS A 53 -0.35 17.30 1.84
N GLU A 54 -0.27 17.05 3.14
CA GLU A 54 0.96 16.75 3.86
C GLU A 54 1.65 15.50 3.29
N ALA A 55 0.93 14.38 3.22
CA ALA A 55 1.49 13.13 2.72
C ALA A 55 1.96 13.24 1.25
N SER A 56 1.23 13.98 0.41
CA SER A 56 1.65 14.23 -0.97
C SER A 56 2.95 15.04 -1.05
N GLY A 57 3.14 16.00 -0.14
CA GLY A 57 4.38 16.76 0.00
C GLY A 57 5.55 15.89 0.44
N GLU A 58 5.34 15.03 1.44
CA GLU A 58 6.37 14.11 1.94
C GLU A 58 6.81 13.10 0.87
N MET A 59 5.86 12.52 0.13
CA MET A 59 6.14 11.58 -0.95
C MET A 59 6.63 12.25 -2.26
N GLY A 60 6.53 13.57 -2.37
CA GLY A 60 6.94 14.33 -3.56
C GLY A 60 6.01 14.14 -4.77
N ILE A 61 4.70 13.93 -4.53
CA ILE A 61 3.69 13.69 -5.57
C ILE A 61 2.52 14.68 -5.48
N SER A 62 1.64 14.68 -6.48
CA SER A 62 0.41 15.49 -6.41
C SER A 62 -0.60 14.91 -5.42
N GLN A 63 -1.43 15.78 -4.86
CA GLN A 63 -2.55 15.37 -4.00
C GLN A 63 -3.53 14.42 -4.74
N SER A 64 -3.75 14.61 -6.04
CA SER A 64 -4.56 13.68 -6.84
C SER A 64 -3.91 12.28 -6.96
N THR A 65 -2.58 12.21 -6.95
CA THR A 65 -1.87 10.94 -7.00
C THR A 65 -1.96 10.21 -5.67
N ILE A 66 -1.75 10.90 -4.53
CA ILE A 66 -1.90 10.26 -3.20
C ILE A 66 -3.33 9.75 -2.99
N GLN A 67 -4.34 10.52 -3.39
CA GLN A 67 -5.73 10.10 -3.29
C GLN A 67 -5.97 8.79 -4.05
N ARG A 68 -5.48 8.68 -5.29
CA ARG A 68 -5.62 7.46 -6.09
C ARG A 68 -4.87 6.28 -5.46
N ILE A 69 -3.67 6.49 -4.94
CA ILE A 69 -2.91 5.44 -4.23
C ILE A 69 -3.71 4.94 -3.03
N LEU A 70 -4.22 5.84 -2.18
CA LEU A 70 -4.99 5.48 -0.99
C LEU A 70 -6.25 4.68 -1.34
N VAL A 71 -6.99 5.08 -2.37
CA VAL A 71 -8.18 4.36 -2.82
C VAL A 71 -7.83 2.91 -3.23
N LEU A 72 -6.76 2.73 -4.01
CA LEU A 72 -6.31 1.40 -4.43
C LEU A 72 -5.80 0.56 -3.25
N ALA A 73 -4.96 1.15 -2.40
CA ALA A 73 -4.38 0.51 -1.24
C ALA A 73 -5.46 0.03 -0.25
N ARG A 74 -6.39 0.90 0.12
CA ARG A 74 -7.51 0.58 1.02
C ARG A 74 -8.40 -0.51 0.44
N LYS A 75 -8.72 -0.44 -0.86
CA LYS A 75 -9.50 -1.50 -1.52
C LYS A 75 -8.83 -2.86 -1.38
N LYS A 76 -7.53 -2.97 -1.67
CA LYS A 76 -6.78 -4.22 -1.56
C LYS A 76 -6.73 -4.74 -0.12
N VAL A 77 -6.49 -3.86 0.86
CA VAL A 77 -6.50 -4.24 2.28
C VAL A 77 -7.88 -4.77 2.70
N VAL A 78 -8.94 -4.06 2.33
CA VAL A 78 -10.32 -4.48 2.64
C VAL A 78 -10.66 -5.80 1.94
N GLU A 79 -10.29 -5.96 0.67
CA GLU A 79 -10.48 -7.22 -0.08
C GLU A 79 -9.81 -8.39 0.65
N ALA A 80 -8.56 -8.22 1.10
CA ALA A 80 -7.87 -9.27 1.83
C ALA A 80 -8.52 -9.62 3.17
N ILE A 81 -9.06 -8.62 3.88
CA ILE A 81 -9.75 -8.84 5.16
C ILE A 81 -11.09 -9.54 4.93
N VAL A 82 -11.87 -9.11 3.93
CA VAL A 82 -13.22 -9.62 3.66
C VAL A 82 -13.18 -11.02 3.06
N GLU A 83 -12.26 -11.27 2.12
CA GLU A 83 -12.16 -12.54 1.40
C GLU A 83 -11.15 -13.52 2.06
N GLY A 84 -10.46 -13.08 3.11
CA GLY A 84 -9.47 -13.90 3.81
C GLY A 84 -8.20 -14.17 2.99
N LYS A 85 -7.77 -13.22 2.16
CA LYS A 85 -6.56 -13.34 1.34
C LYS A 85 -5.30 -13.01 2.13
N ALA A 86 -4.16 -13.51 1.65
CA ALA A 86 -2.87 -13.02 2.10
C ALA A 86 -2.60 -11.63 1.52
N ILE A 87 -1.86 -10.79 2.25
CA ILE A 87 -1.33 -9.52 1.77
C ILE A 87 0.17 -9.69 1.59
N ARG A 88 0.65 -9.47 0.38
CA ARG A 88 2.06 -9.42 0.01
C ARG A 88 2.48 -7.97 -0.22
N ILE A 89 3.60 -7.56 0.36
CA ILE A 89 4.24 -6.28 0.07
C ILE A 89 5.36 -6.51 -0.97
N GLU A 90 5.21 -5.91 -2.14
CA GLU A 90 6.20 -5.97 -3.22
C GLU A 90 7.36 -5.00 -2.95
N LYS A 91 8.53 -5.54 -2.59
CA LYS A 91 9.80 -4.81 -2.65
C LYS A 91 10.32 -4.90 -4.10
N LYS A 92 10.52 -3.76 -4.73
CA LYS A 92 11.05 -3.67 -6.10
C LYS A 92 12.53 -4.03 -6.15
#